data_AF-A0AAV6B6P4-F1
#
_entry.id   AF-A0AAV6B6P4-F1
#
_cell.length_a   1.000
_cell.length_b   1.000
_cell.length_c   1.000
_cell.angle_alpha   90.00
_cell.angle_beta   90.00
_cell.angle_gamma   90.00
#
_symmetry.space_group_name_H-M   'P 1'
#
loop_
_entity.id
_entity.type
_entity.pdbx_description
1 polymer ?
#
loop_
_entity_poly.entity_id
_entity_poly.type
_entity_poly.pdbx_seq_one_letter_code
_entity_poly.pdbx_strand_id
1 'polypeptide(L)'
;MHLFLRVVVVPLFAVFLMGCASSARRLEVAAVSKIKVGVSTTAQVEEIFGRPSHTVIGPNEKSVARYYFRQYRVVNDVRALERQEHPGDILFRTLSVRYGPSRVIEQKLHDESVTPVRSYNDTFIAGPTLMPENINFIKENMTTKAELIDHLGEPTSQTFDFDGVPTLIWVSAKSRRLIDAEARQLVVLLNERQVVKGYAIILHDIPGVNGNWR
;
A
#
# COMPACT_ATOMS: atom_id res chain seq x y z
N MET A 1 55.23 40.26 -1.94
CA MET A 1 55.00 39.45 -0.73
C MET A 1 53.61 39.79 -0.22
N HIS A 2 52.80 38.75 0.00
CA HIS A 2 51.36 38.77 0.25
C HIS A 2 50.92 39.61 1.46
N LEU A 3 49.73 40.22 1.41
CA LEU A 3 48.71 39.93 2.42
C LEU A 3 47.30 40.32 1.93
N PHE A 4 46.44 39.31 1.91
CA PHE A 4 45.04 39.33 1.48
C PHE A 4 44.15 40.15 2.42
N LEU A 5 43.42 41.12 1.87
CA LEU A 5 42.27 41.73 2.53
C LEU A 5 41.06 40.79 2.38
N ARG A 6 40.65 40.15 3.47
CA ARG A 6 39.50 39.23 3.51
C ARG A 6 38.20 40.02 3.31
N VAL A 7 37.53 39.76 2.20
CA VAL A 7 36.15 40.20 1.95
C VAL A 7 35.22 39.40 2.87
N VAL A 8 34.50 40.10 3.75
CA VAL A 8 33.37 39.55 4.49
C VAL A 8 32.17 40.46 4.22
N VAL A 9 31.30 40.04 3.29
CA VAL A 9 29.90 40.47 3.25
C VAL A 9 29.07 39.24 2.88
N VAL A 10 28.37 38.73 3.89
CA VAL A 10 27.38 37.65 3.83
C VAL A 10 26.09 38.18 3.19
N PRO A 11 25.40 37.39 2.36
CA PRO A 11 24.01 37.15 2.70
C PRO A 11 23.61 35.68 2.53
N LEU A 12 23.39 35.03 3.68
CA LEU A 12 22.09 34.43 4.01
C LEU A 12 21.36 33.70 2.87
N PHE A 13 21.98 32.67 2.27
CA PHE A 13 21.25 31.65 1.51
C PHE A 13 20.67 30.60 2.47
N ALA A 14 19.78 31.07 3.36
CA ALA A 14 18.94 30.24 4.22
C ALA A 14 17.55 30.08 3.58
N VAL A 15 17.51 29.61 2.33
CA VAL A 15 16.29 29.47 1.53
C VAL A 15 16.11 28.00 1.17
N PHE A 16 15.14 27.37 1.84
CA PHE A 16 14.35 26.22 1.35
C PHE A 16 15.03 24.86 1.19
N LEU A 17 15.65 24.35 2.26
CA LEU A 17 15.72 22.89 2.47
C LEU A 17 14.76 22.44 3.60
N MET A 18 13.61 23.11 3.73
CA MET A 18 12.42 22.42 4.24
C MET A 18 11.96 21.48 3.14
N GLY A 19 12.62 20.33 3.05
CA GLY A 19 12.07 19.18 2.35
C GLY A 19 10.66 18.98 2.90
N CYS A 20 9.66 19.23 2.05
CA CYS A 20 8.29 18.85 2.31
C CYS A 20 8.27 17.32 2.43
N ALA A 21 8.56 16.83 3.63
CA ALA A 21 8.08 15.54 4.09
C ALA A 21 6.56 15.65 4.09
N SER A 22 5.96 15.43 2.92
CA SER A 22 4.55 15.18 2.79
C SER A 22 4.30 13.89 3.56
N SER A 23 3.99 14.02 4.85
CA SER A 23 3.37 12.95 5.61
C SER A 23 2.21 12.47 4.76
N ALA A 24 2.28 11.24 4.24
CA ALA A 24 1.17 10.65 3.51
C ALA A 24 -0.06 10.78 4.41
N ARG A 25 -0.98 11.68 4.06
CA ARG A 25 -2.18 11.90 4.86
C ARG A 25 -2.89 10.55 4.93
N ARG A 26 -3.51 10.23 6.08
CA ARG A 26 -4.03 8.90 6.45
C ARG A 26 -5.13 8.32 5.53
N LEU A 27 -5.32 8.88 4.34
CA LEU A 27 -6.32 8.53 3.34
C LEU A 27 -7.73 8.48 3.93
N GLU A 28 -8.03 9.39 4.85
CA GLU A 28 -9.36 9.43 5.48
C GLU A 28 -10.45 9.65 4.43
N VAL A 29 -11.59 8.97 4.59
CA VAL A 29 -12.74 9.04 3.67
C VAL A 29 -13.15 10.49 3.35
N ALA A 30 -13.12 11.37 4.35
CA ALA A 30 -13.45 12.79 4.20
C ALA A 30 -12.44 13.58 3.34
N ALA A 31 -11.18 13.14 3.26
CA ALA A 31 -10.21 13.71 2.33
C ALA A 31 -10.41 13.14 0.91
N VAL A 32 -10.67 11.84 0.80
CA VAL A 32 -10.92 11.14 -0.48
C VAL A 32 -12.20 11.63 -1.17
N SER A 33 -13.19 12.09 -0.42
CA SER A 33 -14.41 12.68 -0.97
C SER A 33 -14.19 14.04 -1.64
N LYS A 34 -13.08 14.75 -1.34
CA LYS A 34 -12.75 16.05 -1.93
C LYS A 34 -12.34 15.96 -3.40
N ILE A 35 -11.80 14.82 -3.83
CA ILE A 35 -11.44 14.57 -5.23
C ILE A 35 -12.64 13.97 -5.98
N LYS A 36 -12.90 14.46 -7.19
CA LYS A 36 -14.07 14.09 -8.00
C LYS A 36 -13.65 13.53 -9.35
N VAL A 37 -14.25 12.41 -9.75
CA VAL A 37 -14.08 11.83 -11.08
C VAL A 37 -14.58 12.82 -12.13
N GLY A 38 -13.84 12.95 -13.24
CA GLY A 38 -14.13 13.86 -14.35
C GLY A 38 -13.81 15.34 -14.07
N VAL A 39 -13.39 15.69 -12.85
CA VAL A 39 -13.17 17.08 -12.44
C VAL A 39 -11.78 17.28 -11.88
N SER A 40 -11.38 16.44 -10.92
CA SER A 40 -10.12 16.63 -10.23
C SER A 40 -8.92 16.23 -11.09
N THR A 41 -7.81 16.93 -10.93
CA THR A 41 -6.57 16.68 -11.66
C THR A 41 -5.53 15.97 -10.79
N THR A 42 -4.50 15.37 -11.41
CA THR A 42 -3.35 14.81 -10.68
C THR A 42 -2.76 15.79 -9.68
N ALA A 43 -2.59 17.06 -10.05
CA ALA A 43 -2.02 18.09 -9.16
C ALA A 43 -2.88 18.32 -7.91
N GLN A 44 -4.21 18.33 -8.05
CA GLN A 44 -5.13 18.47 -6.92
C GLN A 44 -5.12 17.24 -6.01
N VAL A 45 -5.00 16.04 -6.58
CA VAL A 45 -4.85 14.82 -5.77
C VAL A 45 -3.53 14.88 -4.98
N GLU A 46 -2.43 15.28 -5.63
CA GLU A 46 -1.13 15.37 -4.97
C GLU A 46 -1.05 16.48 -3.92
N GLU A 47 -1.78 17.59 -4.09
CA GLU A 47 -1.92 18.62 -3.06
C GLU A 47 -2.61 18.08 -1.80
N ILE A 48 -3.58 17.18 -1.96
CA ILE A 48 -4.32 16.60 -0.85
C ILE A 48 -3.55 15.46 -0.19
N PHE A 49 -2.93 14.57 -0.96
CA PHE A 49 -2.38 13.30 -0.45
C PHE A 49 -0.85 13.20 -0.49
N GLY A 50 -0.16 14.15 -1.11
CA GLY A 50 1.26 14.05 -1.42
C GLY A 50 1.50 13.30 -2.74
N ARG A 51 2.74 12.89 -2.99
CA ARG A 51 3.05 12.05 -4.15
C ARG A 51 2.55 10.61 -3.94
N PRO A 52 2.11 9.93 -5.01
CA PRO A 52 1.74 8.52 -4.92
C PRO A 52 2.95 7.66 -4.56
N SER A 53 2.69 6.55 -3.87
CA SER A 53 3.71 5.54 -3.55
C SER A 53 4.20 4.83 -4.81
N HIS A 54 3.30 4.63 -5.77
CA HIS A 54 3.62 4.04 -7.07
C HIS A 54 2.74 4.69 -8.15
N THR A 55 3.33 4.93 -9.32
CA THR A 55 2.59 5.31 -10.52
C THR A 55 3.02 4.41 -11.65
N VAL A 56 2.05 3.84 -12.36
CA VAL A 56 2.30 3.11 -13.60
C VAL A 56 1.70 3.91 -14.74
N ILE A 57 2.47 4.12 -15.81
CA ILE A 57 2.04 4.77 -17.04
C ILE A 57 1.74 3.66 -18.05
N GLY A 58 0.55 3.73 -18.64
CA GLY A 58 0.04 2.77 -19.60
C GLY A 58 -0.14 3.39 -20.99
N PRO A 59 -0.85 2.69 -21.88
CA PRO A 59 -1.14 3.16 -23.22
C PRO A 59 -1.89 4.50 -23.22
N ASN A 60 -1.72 5.28 -24.30
CA ASN A 60 -2.40 6.55 -24.51
C ASN A 60 -2.22 7.55 -23.36
N GLU A 61 -1.04 7.58 -22.73
CA GLU A 61 -0.71 8.46 -21.61
C GLU A 61 -1.62 8.31 -20.38
N LYS A 62 -2.43 7.23 -20.33
CA LYS A 62 -3.18 6.89 -19.13
C LYS A 62 -2.23 6.49 -18.03
N SER A 63 -2.58 6.81 -16.79
CA SER A 63 -1.78 6.40 -15.64
C SER A 63 -2.65 5.93 -14.49
N VAL A 64 -2.11 5.03 -13.69
CA VAL A 64 -2.70 4.60 -12.42
C VAL A 64 -1.73 4.98 -11.32
N ALA A 65 -2.13 5.91 -10.46
CA ALA A 65 -1.40 6.29 -9.27
C ALA A 65 -1.99 5.58 -8.05
N ARG A 66 -1.13 5.03 -7.20
CA ARG A 66 -1.50 4.34 -5.97
C ARG A 66 -0.94 5.09 -4.77
N TYR A 67 -1.83 5.40 -3.84
CA TYR A 67 -1.52 5.95 -2.53
C TYR A 67 -1.79 4.88 -1.49
N TYR A 68 -0.90 4.81 -0.50
CA TYR A 68 -0.94 3.75 0.49
C TYR A 68 -0.66 4.33 1.88
N PHE A 69 -1.49 3.94 2.84
CA PHE A 69 -1.29 4.19 4.24
C PHE A 69 -1.44 2.88 5.00
N ARG A 70 -0.48 2.59 5.90
CA ARG A 70 -0.54 1.46 6.84
C ARG A 70 -0.38 1.95 8.26
N GLN A 71 -1.11 1.34 9.18
CA GLN A 71 -0.98 1.60 10.61
C GLN A 71 -1.12 0.29 11.39
N TYR A 72 -0.11 -0.04 12.19
CA TYR A 72 -0.22 -1.10 13.19
C TYR A 72 -0.98 -0.60 14.41
N ARG A 73 -1.96 -1.36 14.88
CA ARG A 73 -2.78 -1.09 16.07
C ARG A 73 -2.58 -2.24 17.04
N VAL A 74 -2.03 -1.94 18.20
CA VAL A 74 -1.83 -2.92 19.28
C VAL A 74 -3.17 -3.17 19.98
N VAL A 75 -3.52 -4.43 20.23
CA VAL A 75 -4.64 -4.77 21.11
C VAL A 75 -4.17 -4.61 22.56
N ASN A 76 -4.70 -3.62 23.27
CA ASN A 76 -4.37 -3.34 24.67
C ASN A 76 -5.24 -4.14 25.67
N ASP A 77 -5.95 -5.17 25.22
CA ASP A 77 -6.73 -6.03 26.11
C ASP A 77 -5.79 -6.98 26.87
N VAL A 78 -5.69 -6.76 28.18
CA VAL A 78 -4.86 -7.54 29.11
C VAL A 78 -5.17 -9.04 29.03
N ARG A 79 -6.42 -9.44 28.75
CA ARG A 79 -6.81 -10.86 28.63
C ARG A 79 -6.43 -11.49 27.28
N ALA A 80 -6.22 -10.67 26.25
CA ALA A 80 -5.70 -11.10 24.96
C ALA A 80 -4.16 -11.19 24.98
N LEU A 81 -3.52 -10.29 25.74
CA LEU A 81 -2.07 -10.30 25.99
C LEU A 81 -1.62 -11.56 26.76
N GLU A 82 -2.41 -12.02 27.73
CA GLU A 82 -2.15 -13.27 28.47
C GLU A 82 -2.22 -14.52 27.59
N ARG A 83 -2.99 -14.48 26.49
CA ARG A 83 -3.14 -15.60 25.55
C ARG A 83 -2.19 -15.53 24.35
N GLN A 84 -1.53 -14.39 24.10
CA GLN A 84 -0.62 -14.19 22.96
C GLN A 84 -1.16 -14.65 21.59
N GLU A 85 -2.48 -14.72 21.38
CA GLU A 85 -3.04 -15.24 20.11
C GLU A 85 -3.28 -14.12 19.09
N HIS A 86 -3.50 -12.89 19.54
CA HIS A 86 -3.84 -11.74 18.70
C HIS A 86 -3.21 -10.42 19.22
N PRO A 87 -1.93 -10.14 18.85
CA PRO A 87 -1.18 -9.00 19.36
C PRO A 87 -1.61 -7.65 18.78
N GLY A 88 -2.40 -7.63 17.70
CA GLY A 88 -2.76 -6.40 17.02
C GLY A 88 -3.39 -6.62 15.66
N ASP A 89 -3.73 -5.50 15.03
CA ASP A 89 -4.24 -5.40 13.66
C ASP A 89 -3.34 -4.50 12.83
N ILE A 90 -3.30 -4.76 11.51
CA ILE A 90 -2.77 -3.80 10.54
C ILE A 90 -3.94 -3.22 9.77
N LEU A 91 -4.18 -1.92 9.94
CA LEU A 91 -5.08 -1.16 9.07
C LEU A 91 -4.32 -0.79 7.79
N PHE A 92 -4.88 -1.16 6.65
CA PHE A 92 -4.48 -0.66 5.35
C PHE A 92 -5.56 0.27 4.81
N ARG A 93 -5.12 1.40 4.26
CA ARG A 93 -5.96 2.27 3.44
C ARG A 93 -5.25 2.49 2.13
N THR A 94 -5.99 2.33 1.05
CA THR A 94 -5.44 2.48 -0.29
C THR A 94 -6.37 3.34 -1.12
N LEU A 95 -5.76 4.23 -1.91
CA LEU A 95 -6.44 5.02 -2.90
C LEU A 95 -5.74 4.77 -4.24
N SER A 96 -6.45 4.18 -5.19
CA SER A 96 -6.04 4.07 -6.58
C SER A 96 -6.78 5.09 -7.41
N VAL A 97 -6.05 5.84 -8.23
CA VAL A 97 -6.60 6.88 -9.11
C VAL A 97 -6.12 6.65 -10.53
N ARG A 98 -7.05 6.46 -11.46
CA ARG A 98 -6.77 6.43 -12.89
C ARG A 98 -6.89 7.84 -13.45
N TYR A 99 -5.87 8.28 -14.16
CA TYR A 99 -5.91 9.52 -14.93
C TYR A 99 -5.95 9.23 -16.42
N GLY A 100 -6.73 10.04 -17.13
CA GLY A 100 -6.67 10.11 -18.59
C GLY A 100 -5.47 10.95 -19.08
N PRO A 101 -5.31 11.10 -20.40
CA PRO A 101 -4.24 11.91 -21.00
C PRO A 101 -4.23 13.37 -20.52
N SER A 102 -5.42 13.93 -20.26
CA SER A 102 -5.60 15.29 -19.73
C SER A 102 -5.24 15.43 -18.25
N ARG A 103 -4.75 14.37 -17.60
CA ARG A 103 -4.45 14.31 -16.16
C ARG A 103 -5.64 14.55 -15.25
N VAL A 104 -6.86 14.36 -15.79
CA VAL A 104 -8.12 14.37 -15.02
C VAL A 104 -8.44 12.95 -14.57
N ILE A 105 -9.01 12.82 -13.37
CA ILE A 105 -9.43 11.52 -12.82
C ILE A 105 -10.50 10.90 -13.73
N GLU A 106 -10.22 9.73 -14.29
CA GLU A 106 -11.21 8.90 -15.01
C GLU A 106 -11.88 7.89 -14.06
N GLN A 107 -11.16 7.42 -13.05
CA GLN A 107 -11.66 6.43 -12.09
C GLN A 107 -10.92 6.59 -10.77
N LYS A 108 -11.61 6.31 -9.67
CA LYS A 108 -10.99 6.21 -8.35
C LYS A 108 -11.54 5.02 -7.58
N LEU A 109 -10.70 4.39 -6.77
CA LEU A 109 -11.05 3.30 -5.88
C LEU A 109 -10.39 3.58 -4.53
N HIS A 110 -11.21 3.61 -3.48
CA HIS A 110 -10.74 3.73 -2.11
C HIS A 110 -11.17 2.49 -1.34
N ASP A 111 -10.21 1.88 -0.67
CA ASP A 111 -10.38 0.60 0.01
C ASP A 111 -9.70 0.67 1.37
N GLU A 112 -10.42 0.21 2.40
CA GLU A 112 -9.90 0.06 3.75
C GLU A 112 -10.01 -1.42 4.14
N SER A 113 -8.91 -2.00 4.62
CA SER A 113 -8.88 -3.37 5.10
C SER A 113 -8.16 -3.47 6.43
N VAL A 114 -8.57 -4.43 7.25
CA VAL A 114 -7.95 -4.73 8.54
C VAL A 114 -7.44 -6.16 8.49
N THR A 115 -6.13 -6.31 8.62
CA THR A 115 -5.47 -7.61 8.63
C THR A 115 -5.08 -7.94 10.06
N PRO A 116 -5.68 -8.96 10.69
CA PRO A 116 -5.30 -9.36 12.03
C PRO A 116 -3.88 -9.93 12.03
N VAL A 117 -3.11 -9.54 13.04
CA VAL A 117 -1.83 -10.18 13.36
C VAL A 117 -2.13 -11.28 14.36
N ARG A 118 -1.60 -12.47 14.10
CA ARG A 118 -1.64 -13.63 14.99
C ARG A 118 -0.24 -13.92 15.47
N SER A 119 -0.11 -14.39 16.70
CA SER A 119 1.16 -14.96 17.18
C SER A 119 1.00 -16.43 17.54
N TYR A 120 2.01 -17.21 17.14
CA TYR A 120 2.13 -18.62 17.47
C TYR A 120 3.55 -18.87 17.95
N ASN A 121 3.70 -19.21 19.23
CA ASN A 121 4.98 -19.25 19.91
C ASN A 121 5.70 -17.88 19.76
N ASP A 122 6.78 -17.84 18.98
CA ASP A 122 7.58 -16.62 18.72
C ASP A 122 7.43 -16.07 17.29
N THR A 123 6.41 -16.53 16.55
CA THR A 123 6.18 -16.13 15.16
C THR A 123 4.94 -15.25 15.05
N PHE A 124 5.11 -14.06 14.49
CA PHE A 124 4.03 -13.16 14.12
C PHE A 124 3.64 -13.40 12.66
N ILE A 125 2.35 -13.53 12.39
CA ILE A 125 1.79 -13.75 11.05
C ILE A 125 0.67 -12.75 10.83
N ALA A 126 0.70 -12.05 9.70
CA ALA A 126 -0.36 -11.17 9.26
C ALA A 126 -0.80 -11.57 7.85
N GLY A 127 -2.10 -11.72 7.64
CA GLY A 127 -2.70 -12.07 6.34
C GLY A 127 -2.75 -13.58 6.07
N PRO A 128 -3.28 -13.98 4.90
CA PRO A 128 -3.38 -15.38 4.52
C PRO A 128 -2.00 -15.97 4.23
N THR A 129 -1.84 -17.28 4.41
CA THR A 129 -0.58 -17.96 4.07
C THR A 129 -0.47 -18.14 2.56
N LEU A 130 0.44 -17.38 1.92
CA LEU A 130 0.67 -17.37 0.47
C LEU A 130 1.80 -18.32 0.06
N MET A 131 1.66 -19.60 0.38
CA MET A 131 2.56 -20.66 -0.09
C MET A 131 2.02 -21.26 -1.40
N PRO A 132 2.87 -21.77 -2.30
CA PRO A 132 2.43 -22.38 -3.57
C PRO A 132 1.31 -23.41 -3.39
N GLU A 133 1.38 -24.24 -2.36
CA GLU A 133 0.39 -25.24 -2.00
C GLU A 133 -0.97 -24.64 -1.61
N ASN A 134 -1.00 -23.42 -1.05
CA ASN A 134 -2.22 -22.76 -0.60
C ASN A 134 -2.89 -21.93 -1.69
N ILE A 135 -2.19 -21.64 -2.77
CA ILE A 135 -2.71 -20.85 -3.90
C ILE A 135 -2.89 -21.68 -5.17
N ASN A 136 -2.63 -22.99 -5.12
CA ASN A 136 -2.73 -23.90 -6.26
C ASN A 136 -4.17 -24.04 -6.80
N PHE A 137 -5.18 -23.68 -6.00
CA PHE A 137 -6.59 -23.66 -6.38
C PHE A 137 -6.92 -22.53 -7.37
N ILE A 138 -6.07 -21.50 -7.46
CA ILE A 138 -6.25 -20.39 -8.38
C ILE A 138 -5.98 -20.87 -9.80
N LYS A 139 -7.01 -20.88 -10.62
CA LYS A 139 -7.01 -21.28 -12.04
C LYS A 139 -7.50 -20.13 -12.90
N GLU A 140 -6.70 -19.74 -13.88
CA GLU A 140 -7.10 -18.73 -14.87
C GLU A 140 -8.38 -19.14 -15.59
N ASN A 141 -9.24 -18.17 -15.84
CA ASN A 141 -10.54 -18.30 -16.48
C ASN A 141 -11.54 -19.23 -15.78
N MET A 142 -11.24 -19.69 -14.55
CA MET A 142 -12.11 -20.57 -13.77
C MET A 142 -12.40 -20.00 -12.39
N THR A 143 -11.35 -19.68 -11.61
CA THR A 143 -11.51 -19.21 -10.24
C THR A 143 -12.17 -17.83 -10.22
N THR A 144 -13.18 -17.66 -9.40
CA THR A 144 -13.96 -16.43 -9.23
C THR A 144 -13.42 -15.59 -8.08
N LYS A 145 -13.77 -14.30 -8.06
CA LYS A 145 -13.52 -13.41 -6.92
C LYS A 145 -14.10 -13.95 -5.61
N ALA A 146 -15.30 -14.54 -5.67
CA ALA A 146 -15.97 -15.08 -4.50
C ALA A 146 -15.16 -16.25 -3.90
N GLU A 147 -14.69 -17.18 -4.75
CA GLU A 147 -13.84 -18.29 -4.30
C GLU A 147 -12.50 -17.79 -3.75
N LEU A 148 -11.89 -16.76 -4.33
CA LEU A 148 -10.67 -16.16 -3.76
C LEU A 148 -10.91 -15.62 -2.34
N ILE A 149 -12.01 -14.91 -2.13
CA ILE A 149 -12.36 -14.35 -0.81
C ILE A 149 -12.70 -15.46 0.18
N ASP A 150 -13.41 -16.51 -0.25
CA ASP A 150 -13.72 -17.67 0.61
C ASP A 150 -12.45 -18.38 1.09
N HIS A 151 -11.49 -18.60 0.19
CA HIS A 151 -10.24 -19.31 0.51
C HIS A 151 -9.17 -18.45 1.21
N LEU A 152 -9.05 -17.16 0.87
CA LEU A 152 -7.96 -16.28 1.33
C LEU A 152 -8.41 -15.19 2.29
N GLY A 153 -9.71 -15.00 2.48
CA GLY A 153 -10.29 -13.83 3.12
C GLY A 153 -10.28 -12.60 2.20
N GLU A 154 -10.73 -11.47 2.74
CA GLU A 154 -10.73 -10.20 2.02
C GLU A 154 -9.32 -9.77 1.60
N PRO A 155 -9.15 -9.15 0.41
CA PRO A 155 -7.86 -8.64 -0.01
C PRO A 155 -7.37 -7.52 0.90
N THR A 156 -6.06 -7.43 1.06
CA THR A 156 -5.39 -6.34 1.78
C THR A 156 -5.57 -5.00 1.07
N SER A 157 -5.64 -5.00 -0.26
CA SER A 157 -6.00 -3.81 -1.01
C SER A 157 -6.60 -4.16 -2.37
N GLN A 158 -7.34 -3.22 -2.94
CA GLN A 158 -7.84 -3.30 -4.30
C GLN A 158 -7.27 -2.15 -5.14
N THR A 159 -7.05 -2.41 -6.43
CA THR A 159 -6.69 -1.41 -7.44
C THR A 159 -7.39 -1.76 -8.74
N PHE A 160 -7.06 -1.07 -9.83
CA PHE A 160 -7.46 -1.44 -11.17
C PHE A 160 -6.26 -1.34 -12.12
N ASP A 161 -6.36 -2.00 -13.27
CA ASP A 161 -5.45 -1.83 -14.40
C ASP A 161 -5.79 -0.56 -15.22
N PHE A 162 -5.15 -0.40 -16.38
CA PHE A 162 -5.39 0.74 -17.26
C PHE A 162 -6.79 0.76 -17.88
N ASP A 163 -7.40 -0.41 -18.05
CA ASP A 163 -8.76 -0.56 -18.58
C ASP A 163 -9.81 -0.35 -17.48
N GLY A 164 -9.38 -0.29 -16.21
CA GLY A 164 -10.24 -0.04 -15.06
C GLY A 164 -10.74 -1.34 -14.44
N VAL A 165 -10.19 -2.48 -14.87
CA VAL A 165 -10.56 -3.80 -14.39
C VAL A 165 -9.95 -4.01 -13.01
N PRO A 166 -10.73 -4.49 -12.02
CA PRO A 166 -10.23 -4.67 -10.66
C PRO A 166 -9.07 -5.66 -10.55
N THR A 167 -8.11 -5.29 -9.72
CA THR A 167 -6.97 -6.11 -9.31
C THR A 167 -6.99 -6.22 -7.79
N LEU A 168 -6.98 -7.46 -7.30
CA LEU A 168 -7.00 -7.78 -5.87
C LEU A 168 -5.59 -8.07 -5.37
N ILE A 169 -5.26 -7.63 -4.17
CA ILE A 169 -3.93 -7.78 -3.60
C ILE A 169 -4.05 -8.30 -2.17
N TRP A 170 -3.47 -9.47 -1.91
CA TRP A 170 -3.24 -9.99 -0.56
C TRP A 170 -1.79 -9.83 -0.19
N VAL A 171 -1.54 -9.41 1.05
CA VAL A 171 -0.21 -9.38 1.65
C VAL A 171 -0.17 -10.37 2.80
N SER A 172 0.82 -11.25 2.77
CA SER A 172 1.22 -12.11 3.86
C SER A 172 2.52 -11.58 4.43
N ALA A 173 2.60 -11.39 5.74
CA ALA A 173 3.86 -11.11 6.42
C ALA A 173 4.05 -12.15 7.53
N LYS A 174 5.27 -12.67 7.64
CA LYS A 174 5.68 -13.59 8.68
C LYS A 174 6.99 -13.11 9.27
N SER A 175 7.09 -13.04 10.58
CA SER A 175 8.34 -12.69 11.25
C SER A 175 8.57 -13.57 12.48
N ARG A 176 9.80 -14.06 12.64
CA ARG A 176 10.22 -14.90 13.77
C ARG A 176 11.14 -14.09 14.67
N ARG A 177 10.58 -13.47 15.72
CA ARG A 177 11.23 -12.36 16.46
C ARG A 177 11.59 -11.21 15.49
N LEU A 178 11.80 -9.99 15.98
CA LEU A 178 11.89 -8.76 15.15
C LEU A 178 13.05 -8.69 14.11
N ILE A 179 13.74 -9.80 13.85
CA ILE A 179 15.02 -9.89 13.15
C ILE A 179 14.86 -10.44 11.73
N ASP A 180 14.02 -11.46 11.56
CA ASP A 180 13.74 -12.10 10.28
C ASP A 180 12.27 -11.88 9.91
N ALA A 181 12.04 -11.13 8.84
CA ALA A 181 10.70 -10.89 8.30
C ALA A 181 10.65 -11.26 6.81
N GLU A 182 9.69 -12.10 6.46
CA GLU A 182 9.35 -12.46 5.09
C GLU A 182 7.99 -11.83 4.77
N ALA A 183 7.89 -11.16 3.62
CA ALA A 183 6.61 -10.75 3.09
C ALA A 183 6.38 -11.32 1.70
N ARG A 184 5.15 -11.75 1.46
CA ARG A 184 4.67 -12.20 0.16
C ARG A 184 3.46 -11.39 -0.22
N GLN A 185 3.34 -11.15 -1.51
CA GLN A 185 2.20 -10.46 -2.06
C GLN A 185 1.63 -11.29 -3.20
N LEU A 186 0.34 -11.62 -3.11
CA LEU A 186 -0.41 -12.21 -4.21
C LEU A 186 -1.18 -11.08 -4.89
N VAL A 187 -0.92 -10.90 -6.18
CA VAL A 187 -1.65 -9.96 -7.04
C VAL A 187 -2.50 -10.76 -8.00
N VAL A 188 -3.80 -10.53 -8.03
CA VAL A 188 -4.74 -11.24 -8.90
C VAL A 188 -5.46 -10.24 -9.78
N LEU A 189 -5.31 -10.40 -11.10
CA LEU A 189 -6.06 -9.65 -12.09
C LEU A 189 -7.37 -10.37 -12.38
N LEU A 190 -8.49 -9.67 -12.27
CA LEU A 190 -9.79 -10.20 -12.66
C LEU A 190 -10.12 -9.79 -14.10
N ASN A 191 -11.13 -10.42 -14.69
CA ASN A 191 -11.83 -9.90 -15.86
C ASN A 191 -13.13 -9.19 -15.43
N GLU A 192 -13.88 -8.66 -16.39
CA GLU A 192 -15.15 -7.97 -16.15
C GLU A 192 -16.19 -8.84 -15.43
N ARG A 193 -16.13 -10.16 -15.61
CA ARG A 193 -17.01 -11.15 -14.95
C ARG A 193 -16.51 -11.55 -13.56
N GLN A 194 -15.51 -10.87 -13.01
CA GLN A 194 -14.91 -11.17 -11.71
C GLN A 194 -14.29 -12.59 -11.65
N VAL A 195 -13.76 -13.08 -12.77
CA VAL A 195 -13.02 -14.35 -12.87
C VAL A 195 -11.53 -14.03 -13.06
N VAL A 196 -10.65 -14.84 -12.48
CA VAL A 196 -9.20 -14.69 -12.58
C VAL A 196 -8.76 -14.70 -14.04
N LYS A 197 -8.11 -13.61 -14.47
CA LYS A 197 -7.44 -13.50 -15.77
C LYS A 197 -5.97 -13.89 -15.68
N GLY A 198 -5.35 -13.66 -14.52
CA GLY A 198 -3.96 -14.00 -14.24
C GLY A 198 -3.58 -13.62 -12.81
N TYR A 199 -2.48 -14.14 -12.32
CA TYR A 199 -1.97 -13.79 -10.99
C TYR A 199 -0.44 -13.89 -10.91
N ALA A 200 0.14 -13.23 -9.91
CA ALA A 200 1.55 -13.30 -9.61
C ALA A 200 1.78 -13.33 -8.09
N ILE A 201 2.76 -14.10 -7.64
CA ILE A 201 3.33 -13.97 -6.30
C ILE A 201 4.62 -13.15 -6.40
N ILE A 202 4.71 -12.12 -5.57
CA ILE A 202 5.91 -11.31 -5.40
C ILE A 202 6.47 -11.59 -4.01
N LEU A 203 7.74 -11.97 -3.96
CA LEU A 203 8.49 -12.12 -2.72
C LEU A 203 9.16 -10.79 -2.40
N HIS A 204 8.97 -10.32 -1.18
CA HIS A 204 9.61 -9.12 -0.65
C HIS A 204 10.56 -9.55 0.45
N ASP A 205 11.86 -9.37 0.20
CA ASP A 205 12.85 -9.42 1.26
C ASP A 205 12.67 -8.17 2.12
N ILE A 206 12.35 -8.35 3.40
CA ILE A 206 12.37 -7.27 4.37
C ILE A 206 13.74 -7.34 5.04
N PRO A 207 14.76 -6.58 4.57
CA PRO A 207 16.06 -6.56 5.23
C PRO A 207 15.87 -6.18 6.70
N GLY A 208 16.52 -6.95 7.58
CA GLY A 208 16.33 -6.96 9.03
C GLY A 208 16.06 -5.59 9.62
N VAL A 209 14.93 -5.46 10.29
CA VAL A 209 14.48 -4.23 10.94
C VAL A 209 15.30 -4.02 12.22
N ASN A 210 16.53 -3.52 12.08
CA ASN A 210 17.30 -2.92 13.19
C ASN A 210 16.75 -1.54 13.62
N GLY A 211 15.49 -1.24 13.29
CA GLY A 211 14.81 -0.01 13.67
C GLY A 211 13.93 -0.25 14.89
N ASN A 212 14.32 0.33 16.02
CA ASN A 212 13.56 0.35 17.28
C ASN A 212 12.06 0.61 17.05
N TRP A 213 11.24 -0.43 17.24
CA TRP A 213 9.85 -0.28 17.63
C TRP A 213 9.85 -0.03 19.15
N ARG A 214 10.05 1.23 19.54
CA ARG A 214 9.77 1.72 20.89
C ARG A 214 8.62 2.72 20.81
#